data_AF-A0A517VKM0-F1
#
_entry.id   AF-A0A517VKM0-F1
#
_cell.length_a   1.000
_cell.length_b   1.000
_cell.length_c   1.000
_cell.angle_alpha   90.00
_cell.angle_beta   90.00
_cell.angle_gamma   90.00
#
_symmetry.space_group_name_H-M   'P 1'
#
loop_
_entity.id
_entity.type
_entity.pdbx_description
1 polymer ?
#
loop_
_entity_poly.entity_id
_entity_poly.type
_entity_poly.pdbx_seq_one_letter_code
_entity_poly.pdbx_strand_id
1 'polypeptide(L)'
;MKYTTKMKAILGDKIRVKADMQRGVVERITGKSLTIRLDNGKTTKLTETELTNFSLAARKAWESRPDRRVGRPKGTSKTDRVSVTLRIDRELWIQFQTAEKKGLIVDRTSTVNKWIAEKLDEFE
;
A
#
# COMPACT_ATOMS: atom_id res chain seq x y z
N MET A 1 40.39 -11.01 5.88
CA MET A 1 39.30 -10.07 5.56
C MET A 1 37.97 -10.76 5.90
N LYS A 2 37.41 -10.49 7.09
CA LYS A 2 36.19 -11.19 7.57
C LYS A 2 34.97 -10.55 6.90
N TYR A 3 34.33 -11.27 5.97
CA TYR A 3 33.01 -10.93 5.48
C TYR A 3 32.00 -11.11 6.62
N THR A 4 31.74 -10.04 7.37
CA THR A 4 30.62 -10.01 8.31
C THR A 4 29.36 -9.94 7.47
N THR A 5 28.73 -11.09 7.21
CA THR A 5 27.41 -11.16 6.58
C THR A 5 26.45 -10.37 7.47
N LYS A 6 26.23 -9.10 7.13
CA LYS A 6 25.41 -8.18 7.91
C LYS A 6 23.99 -8.72 7.86
N MET A 7 23.48 -9.20 8.99
CA MET A 7 22.13 -9.75 9.06
C MET A 7 21.15 -8.67 8.65
N LYS A 8 20.25 -8.98 7.70
CA LYS A 8 19.31 -7.96 7.18
C LYS A 8 18.09 -7.81 8.08
N ALA A 9 17.85 -8.74 8.99
CA ALA A 9 16.77 -8.68 9.98
C ALA A 9 17.17 -7.87 11.22
N ILE A 10 16.26 -7.04 11.70
CA ILE A 10 16.39 -6.24 12.92
C ILE A 10 15.28 -6.65 13.91
N LEU A 11 15.49 -6.41 15.20
CA LEU A 11 14.46 -6.55 16.24
C LEU A 11 13.17 -5.84 15.82
N GLY A 12 12.02 -6.50 16.02
CA GLY A 12 10.72 -5.98 15.64
C GLY A 12 10.35 -6.16 14.16
N ASP A 13 11.25 -6.65 13.30
CA ASP A 13 10.90 -6.95 11.91
C ASP A 13 9.83 -8.06 11.84
N LYS A 14 8.83 -7.85 10.99
CA LYS A 14 7.81 -8.86 10.69
C LYS A 14 8.38 -9.83 9.66
N ILE A 15 8.36 -11.10 10.01
CA ILE A 15 8.97 -12.16 9.21
C ILE A 15 8.00 -13.33 9.02
N ARG A 16 8.29 -14.15 8.02
CA ARG A 16 7.66 -15.46 7.82
C ARG A 16 8.73 -16.54 7.76
N VAL A 17 8.52 -17.61 8.51
CA VAL A 17 9.33 -18.81 8.48
C VAL A 17 9.01 -19.59 7.21
N LYS A 18 10.03 -20.05 6.47
CA LYS A 18 9.83 -20.74 5.18
C LYS A 18 9.33 -22.17 5.35
N ALA A 19 9.75 -22.86 6.41
CA ALA A 19 9.46 -24.28 6.61
C ALA A 19 7.96 -24.56 6.86
N ASP A 20 7.33 -23.77 7.72
CA ASP A 20 5.94 -23.96 8.16
C ASP A 20 5.02 -22.79 7.75
N MET A 21 5.56 -21.82 6.99
CA MET A 21 4.85 -20.63 6.53
C MET A 21 4.29 -19.75 7.65
N GLN A 22 4.68 -20.01 8.90
CA GLN A 22 4.20 -19.25 10.05
C GLN A 22 4.80 -17.85 10.07
N ARG A 23 4.03 -16.92 10.61
CA ARG A 23 4.42 -15.51 10.74
C ARG A 23 4.77 -15.20 12.17
N GLY A 24 5.62 -14.20 12.34
CA GLY A 24 6.04 -13.74 13.65
C GLY A 24 6.88 -12.48 13.56
N VAL A 25 7.49 -12.17 14.69
CA VAL A 25 8.32 -10.98 14.89
C VAL A 25 9.66 -11.39 15.48
N VAL A 26 10.74 -10.73 15.04
CA VAL A 26 12.08 -10.94 15.61
C VAL A 26 12.12 -10.35 17.02
N GLU A 27 12.34 -11.20 18.02
CA GLU A 27 12.36 -10.83 19.45
C GLU A 27 13.78 -10.74 20.00
N ARG A 28 14.71 -11.55 19.47
CA ARG A 28 16.13 -11.48 19.84
C ARG A 28 17.03 -11.80 18.65
N ILE A 29 18.20 -11.15 18.60
CA ILE A 29 19.25 -11.43 17.62
C ILE A 29 20.51 -11.80 18.40
N THR A 30 21.01 -13.02 18.20
CA THR A 30 22.24 -13.51 18.84
C THR A 30 23.17 -14.07 17.77
N GLY A 31 24.22 -13.33 17.44
CA GLY A 31 25.22 -13.72 16.45
C GLY A 31 24.60 -13.93 15.07
N LYS A 32 24.53 -15.19 14.61
CA LYS A 32 23.93 -15.60 13.32
C LYS A 32 22.50 -16.14 13.44
N SER A 33 21.94 -16.16 14.66
CA SER A 33 20.64 -16.74 14.95
C SER A 33 19.65 -15.71 15.45
N LEU A 34 18.39 -15.90 15.07
CA LEU A 34 17.25 -15.05 15.37
C LEU A 34 16.27 -15.85 16.21
N THR A 35 15.85 -15.30 17.34
CA THR A 35 14.69 -15.79 18.08
C THR A 35 13.47 -15.04 17.58
N ILE A 36 12.51 -15.79 17.05
CA ILE A 36 11.27 -15.27 16.49
C ILE A 36 10.14 -15.70 17.41
N ARG A 37 9.31 -14.74 17.82
CA ARG A 37 8.03 -15.02 18.43
C ARG A 37 6.98 -15.14 17.33
N LEU A 38 6.45 -16.34 17.18
CA LEU A 38 5.41 -16.68 16.21
C LEU A 38 4.06 -16.15 16.69
N ASP A 39 3.13 -15.94 15.77
CA ASP A 39 1.80 -15.41 16.06
C ASP A 39 0.99 -16.35 17.00
N ASN A 40 1.35 -17.64 17.05
CA ASN A 40 0.80 -18.63 17.98
C ASN A 40 1.40 -18.56 19.40
N GLY A 41 2.23 -17.56 19.69
CA GLY A 41 2.89 -17.35 20.98
C GLY A 41 4.13 -18.20 21.22
N LYS A 42 4.47 -19.15 20.34
CA LYS A 42 5.68 -19.96 20.47
C LYS A 42 6.91 -19.19 19.99
N THR A 43 8.06 -19.46 20.59
CA THR A 43 9.34 -18.93 20.14
C THR A 43 10.13 -19.98 19.39
N THR A 44 10.69 -19.62 18.24
CA THR A 44 11.58 -20.49 17.46
C THR A 44 12.91 -19.82 17.18
N LYS A 45 13.98 -20.61 17.07
CA LYS A 45 15.33 -20.11 16.76
C LYS A 45 15.66 -20.49 15.32
N LEU A 46 15.89 -19.49 14.49
CA LEU A 46 16.11 -19.66 13.05
C LEU A 46 17.26 -18.79 12.56
N THR A 47 17.73 -19.09 11.37
CA THR A 47 18.71 -18.31 10.63
C THR A 47 18.03 -17.45 9.55
N GLU A 48 18.74 -16.47 9.00
CA GLU A 48 18.18 -15.56 7.99
C GLU A 48 17.78 -16.28 6.69
N THR A 49 18.44 -17.40 6.37
CA THR A 49 18.13 -18.21 5.18
C THR A 49 16.77 -18.91 5.27
N GLU A 50 16.28 -19.14 6.49
CA GLU A 50 15.06 -19.89 6.79
C GLU A 50 13.83 -18.98 6.88
N LEU A 51 13.98 -17.67 6.66
CA LEU A 51 12.91 -16.71 6.78
C LEU A 51 12.77 -15.80 5.56
N THR A 52 11.59 -15.19 5.44
CA THR A 52 11.29 -14.07 4.54
C THR A 52 11.02 -12.85 5.40
N ASN A 53 11.80 -11.78 5.24
CA ASN A 53 11.62 -10.53 5.98
C ASN A 53 10.74 -9.55 5.19
N PHE A 54 9.53 -9.28 5.70
CA PHE A 54 8.60 -8.35 5.06
C PHE A 54 8.93 -6.89 5.36
N SER A 55 9.48 -6.61 6.55
CA SER A 55 9.88 -5.26 6.96
C SER A 55 11.12 -4.76 6.24
N LEU A 56 11.96 -5.66 5.72
CA LEU A 56 13.21 -5.30 5.04
C LEU A 56 12.98 -4.43 3.80
N ALA A 57 11.98 -4.77 2.97
CA ALA A 57 11.68 -4.02 1.76
C ALA A 57 11.16 -2.61 2.10
N ALA A 58 10.31 -2.50 3.13
CA ALA A 58 9.81 -1.21 3.61
C ALA A 58 10.94 -0.33 4.16
N ARG A 59 11.85 -0.89 4.97
CA ARG A 59 13.01 -0.17 5.50
C ARG A 59 13.93 0.34 4.39
N LYS A 60 14.27 -0.51 3.41
CA LYS A 60 15.08 -0.10 2.24
C LYS A 60 14.40 0.99 1.43
N ALA A 61 13.08 0.95 1.30
CA ALA A 61 12.31 1.97 0.61
C ALA A 61 12.32 3.32 1.36
N TRP A 62 12.26 3.31 2.70
CA TRP A 62 12.35 4.52 3.52
C TRP A 62 13.77 5.10 3.55
N GLU A 63 14.79 4.25 3.66
CA GLU A 63 16.20 4.69 3.69
C GLU A 63 16.62 5.33 2.35
N SER A 64 16.14 4.81 1.22
CA SER A 64 16.47 5.35 -0.11
C SER A 64 15.68 6.61 -0.48
N ARG A 65 14.54 6.87 0.18
CA ARG A 65 13.65 8.03 -0.10
C ARG A 65 12.94 8.50 1.19
N PRO A 66 13.66 9.14 2.12
CA PRO A 66 13.10 9.54 3.43
C PRO A 66 12.05 10.66 3.32
N ASP A 67 12.09 11.44 2.24
CA ASP A 67 11.12 12.48 1.88
C ASP A 67 9.81 11.91 1.32
N ARG A 68 9.79 10.63 0.98
CA ARG A 68 8.60 9.94 0.47
C ARG A 68 7.67 9.61 1.62
N ARG A 69 6.70 10.50 1.89
CA ARG A 69 5.49 10.14 2.65
C ARG A 69 4.88 8.88 2.05
N VAL A 70 4.56 7.90 2.89
CA VAL A 70 3.95 6.62 2.52
C VAL A 70 2.92 6.80 1.38
N GLY A 71 3.22 6.20 0.22
CA GLY A 71 2.50 6.45 -1.03
C GLY A 71 3.41 6.53 -2.27
N ARG A 72 2.79 6.83 -3.42
CA ARG A 72 3.47 7.05 -4.71
C ARG A 72 4.15 8.45 -4.71
N PRO A 73 5.33 8.65 -5.33
CA PRO A 73 5.99 9.96 -5.35
C PRO A 73 5.09 11.06 -5.92
N LYS A 74 5.17 12.27 -5.36
CA LYS A 74 4.52 13.47 -5.89
C LYS A 74 4.90 13.62 -7.38
N GLY A 75 3.91 13.83 -8.25
CA GLY A 75 4.13 14.00 -9.70
C GLY A 75 4.10 12.72 -10.55
N THR A 76 3.76 11.55 -9.98
CA THR A 76 3.67 10.29 -10.74
C THR A 76 2.27 9.93 -11.27
N SER A 77 1.28 10.82 -11.12
CA SER A 77 0.00 10.70 -11.81
C SER A 77 -0.28 11.94 -12.66
N LYS A 78 -0.69 11.71 -13.90
CA LYS A 78 -1.36 12.67 -14.78
C LYS A 78 -2.73 13.15 -14.22
N THR A 79 -2.97 13.06 -12.92
CA THR A 79 -4.29 13.30 -12.32
C THR A 79 -4.13 13.76 -10.88
N ASP A 80 -4.16 15.07 -10.68
CA ASP A 80 -4.42 15.72 -9.40
C ASP A 80 -5.93 15.70 -9.16
N ARG A 81 -6.44 14.58 -8.63
CA ARG A 81 -7.88 14.40 -8.38
C ARG A 81 -8.11 14.24 -6.89
N VAL A 82 -9.01 15.04 -6.34
CA VAL A 82 -9.54 14.87 -4.97
C VAL A 82 -10.65 13.84 -5.03
N SER A 83 -10.58 12.80 -4.18
CA SER A 83 -11.66 11.84 -4.03
C SER A 83 -12.72 12.42 -3.10
N VAL A 84 -13.96 12.51 -3.60
CA VAL A 84 -15.11 12.99 -2.85
C VAL A 84 -16.24 11.96 -2.93
N THR A 85 -17.09 11.92 -1.90
CA THR A 85 -18.30 11.09 -1.89
C THR A 85 -19.52 11.98 -2.12
N LEU A 86 -20.21 11.76 -3.25
CA LEU A 86 -21.48 12.42 -3.58
C LEU A 86 -22.62 11.39 -3.49
N ARG A 87 -23.80 11.82 -3.04
CA ARG A 87 -25.04 11.03 -3.17
C ARG A 87 -25.86 11.59 -4.34
N ILE A 88 -26.26 10.71 -5.24
CA ILE A 88 -27.12 11.01 -6.39
C ILE A 88 -28.40 10.21 -6.22
N ASP A 89 -29.54 10.81 -6.53
CA ASP A 89 -30.83 10.12 -6.48
C ASP A 89 -30.85 8.88 -7.36
N ARG A 90 -31.55 7.84 -6.88
CA ARG A 90 -31.57 6.52 -7.54
C ARG A 90 -32.08 6.59 -8.97
N GLU A 91 -33.18 7.30 -9.21
CA GLU A 91 -33.78 7.40 -10.54
C GLU A 91 -32.89 8.17 -11.51
N LEU A 92 -32.29 9.27 -11.03
CA LEU A 92 -31.33 10.06 -11.79
C LEU A 92 -30.10 9.22 -12.17
N TRP A 93 -29.61 8.39 -11.24
CA TRP A 93 -28.51 7.46 -11.52
C TRP A 93 -28.87 6.41 -12.58
N ILE A 94 -30.09 5.86 -12.54
CA ILE A 94 -30.58 4.91 -13.55
C ILE A 94 -30.65 5.57 -14.94
N GLN A 95 -31.13 6.81 -15.02
CA GLN A 95 -31.15 7.57 -16.27
C GLN A 95 -29.73 7.82 -16.79
N PHE A 96 -28.80 8.18 -15.91
CA PHE A 96 -27.40 8.39 -16.25
C PHE A 96 -26.72 7.13 -16.79
N GLN A 97 -26.96 5.97 -16.17
CA GLN A 97 -26.50 4.67 -16.66
C GLN A 97 -27.11 4.30 -18.02
N THR A 98 -28.38 4.63 -18.24
CA THR A 98 -29.05 4.39 -19.52
C THR A 98 -28.45 5.25 -20.62
N ALA A 99 -28.13 6.51 -20.33
CA ALA A 99 -27.51 7.42 -21.28
C ALA A 99 -26.07 6.98 -21.65
N GLU A 100 -25.29 6.48 -20.70
CA GLU A 100 -23.97 5.87 -20.95
C GLU A 100 -24.10 4.64 -21.85
N LYS A 101 -25.04 3.72 -21.57
CA LYS A 101 -25.28 2.54 -22.42
C LYS A 101 -25.69 2.88 -23.85
N LYS A 102 -26.39 4.00 -24.03
CA LYS A 102 -26.80 4.51 -25.35
C LYS A 102 -25.68 5.28 -26.06
N GLY A 103 -24.51 5.45 -25.43
CA GLY A 103 -23.38 6.19 -26.00
C GLY A 103 -23.55 7.71 -25.99
N LEU A 104 -24.57 8.24 -25.30
CA LEU A 104 -24.79 9.68 -25.15
C LEU A 104 -23.78 10.30 -24.16
N ILE A 105 -23.20 9.47 -23.31
CA ILE A 105 -22.23 9.86 -22.29
C ILE A 105 -21.03 8.92 -22.41
N VAL A 106 -19.86 9.47 -22.73
CA VAL A 106 -18.64 8.69 -22.98
C VAL A 106 -17.98 8.24 -21.67
N ASP A 107 -17.89 9.15 -20.71
CA ASP A 107 -17.32 8.88 -19.39
C ASP A 107 -18.10 9.62 -18.31
N ARG A 108 -18.64 8.88 -17.35
CA ARG A 108 -19.40 9.41 -16.22
C ARG A 108 -18.59 10.41 -15.40
N THR A 109 -17.30 10.15 -15.20
CA THR A 109 -16.45 11.02 -14.37
C THR A 109 -16.23 12.37 -15.04
N SER A 110 -15.82 12.35 -16.31
CA SER A 110 -15.57 13.56 -17.09
C SER A 110 -16.86 14.37 -17.28
N THR A 111 -17.99 13.70 -17.46
CA THR A 111 -19.29 14.35 -17.64
C THR A 111 -19.76 15.06 -16.37
N VAL A 112 -19.67 14.40 -15.21
CA VAL A 112 -20.02 15.04 -13.93
C VAL A 112 -19.10 16.22 -13.63
N ASN A 113 -17.79 16.06 -13.82
CA ASN A 113 -16.84 17.17 -13.60
C ASN A 113 -17.13 18.36 -14.53
N LYS A 114 -17.47 18.10 -15.80
CA LYS A 114 -17.82 19.14 -16.76
C LYS A 114 -19.07 19.90 -16.30
N TRP A 115 -20.15 19.20 -15.94
CA TRP A 115 -21.38 19.86 -15.50
C TRP A 115 -21.21 20.65 -14.21
N ILE A 116 -20.40 20.16 -13.28
CA ILE A 116 -20.06 20.91 -12.06
C ILE A 116 -19.30 22.19 -12.43
N ALA A 117 -18.31 22.12 -13.33
CA ALA A 117 -17.56 23.29 -13.77
C ALA A 117 -18.47 24.33 -14.44
N GLU A 118 -19.28 23.91 -15.42
CA GLU A 118 -20.23 24.80 -16.12
C GLU A 118 -21.19 25.48 -15.15
N LYS A 119 -21.63 24.79 -14.10
CA LYS A 119 -22.51 25.36 -13.08
C LYS A 119 -21.80 26.30 -12.12
N LEU A 120 -20.52 26.08 -11.84
CA LEU A 120 -19.73 27.00 -11.03
C LEU A 120 -19.47 28.31 -11.79
N ASP A 121 -19.22 28.24 -13.10
CA ASP A 121 -19.05 29.42 -13.95
C ASP A 121 -20.29 30.34 -13.95
N GLU A 122 -21.49 29.81 -13.69
CA GLU A 122 -22.72 30.62 -13.56
C GLU A 122 -22.79 31.45 -12.26
N PHE A 123 -21.96 31.14 -11.27
CA PHE A 123 -21.92 31.83 -9.97
C PHE A 123 -20.75 32.83 -9.84
N GLU A 124 -19.89 32.93 -10.86
CA GLU A 124 -18.77 33.90 -10.95
C GLU A 124 -19.11 35.08 -11.87
#